data_AF-A0A956QLC6-F1
#
_entry.id   AF-A0A956QLC6-F1
#
_cell.length_a   1.000
_cell.length_b   1.000
_cell.length_c   1.000
_cell.angle_alpha   90.00
_cell.angle_beta   90.00
_cell.angle_gamma   90.00
#
_symmetry.space_group_name_H-M   'P 1'
#
loop_
_entity.id
_entity.type
_entity.pdbx_description
1 polymer ?
#
loop_
_entity_poly.entity_id
_entity_poly.type
_entity_poly.pdbx_seq_one_letter_code
_entity_poly.pdbx_strand_id
1 'polypeptide(L)'
;MKSWQGATACFVVMAAVYGASLAPDLATTHDGGELATAAVSLGVAHPPGYPLFTLLGHLFSLLPVASLVWRVNLFCALAAALGVTLFGVCFGRLFDNLPAGLLAAAVGGLAVAPWRQAVGVEKYALHFALAGALCCWAA
;
A
#
# COMPACT_ATOMS: atom_id res chain seq x y z
N MET A 1 -16.59 -5.12 -18.37
CA MET A 1 -16.50 -3.65 -18.17
C MET A 1 -16.94 -3.21 -16.77
N LYS A 2 -18.12 -3.62 -16.26
CA LYS A 2 -18.59 -3.28 -14.90
C LYS A 2 -17.67 -3.74 -13.74
N SER A 3 -16.95 -4.86 -13.92
CA SER A 3 -16.03 -5.41 -12.89
C SER A 3 -14.85 -4.49 -12.57
N TRP A 4 -14.27 -3.83 -13.59
CA TRP A 4 -13.14 -2.92 -13.41
C TRP A 4 -13.54 -1.62 -12.70
N GLN A 5 -14.78 -1.15 -12.88
CA GLN A 5 -15.29 0.03 -12.19
C GLN A 5 -15.33 -0.17 -10.67
N GLY A 6 -15.74 -1.34 -10.20
CA GLY A 6 -15.77 -1.67 -8.77
C GLY A 6 -14.37 -1.71 -8.15
N ALA A 7 -13.41 -2.36 -8.83
CA ALA A 7 -12.03 -2.41 -8.39
C ALA A 7 -11.39 -1.00 -8.37
N THR A 8 -11.58 -0.21 -9.42
CA THR A 8 -11.10 1.18 -9.45
C THR A 8 -11.71 2.03 -8.33
N ALA A 9 -13.01 1.91 -8.09
CA ALA A 9 -13.66 2.63 -7.00
C ALA A 9 -13.11 2.22 -5.62
N CYS A 10 -12.91 0.92 -5.39
CA CYS A 10 -12.29 0.40 -4.17
C CYS A 10 -10.89 0.98 -3.97
N PHE A 11 -10.04 0.93 -5.01
CA PHE A 11 -8.71 1.50 -4.95
C PHE A 11 -8.72 2.99 -4.62
N VAL A 12 -9.53 3.78 -5.32
CA VAL A 12 -9.61 5.24 -5.13
C VAL A 12 -10.10 5.57 -3.71
N VAL A 13 -11.12 4.88 -3.21
CA VAL A 13 -11.65 5.10 -1.86
C VAL A 13 -10.60 4.75 -0.81
N MET A 14 -9.95 3.59 -0.91
CA MET A 14 -8.92 3.19 0.06
C MET A 14 -7.70 4.12 0.00
N ALA A 15 -7.27 4.51 -1.21
CA ALA A 15 -6.19 5.47 -1.41
C ALA A 15 -6.51 6.84 -0.80
N ALA A 16 -7.76 7.31 -0.95
CA ALA A 16 -8.20 8.57 -0.35
C ALA A 16 -8.24 8.48 1.19
N VAL A 17 -8.76 7.39 1.75
CA VAL A 17 -8.82 7.16 3.21
C VAL A 17 -7.42 7.10 3.83
N TYR A 18 -6.52 6.31 3.25
CA TYR A 18 -5.14 6.22 3.72
C TYR A 18 -4.37 7.52 3.47
N GLY A 19 -4.57 8.16 2.31
CA GLY A 19 -3.99 9.45 1.95
C GLY A 19 -4.37 10.58 2.92
N ALA A 20 -5.64 10.62 3.33
CA ALA A 20 -6.14 11.60 4.30
C ALA A 20 -5.67 11.33 5.74
N SER A 21 -5.16 10.12 6.02
CA SER A 21 -4.68 9.71 7.35
C SER A 21 -3.17 9.50 7.41
N LEU A 22 -2.43 9.92 6.39
CA LEU A 22 -0.98 9.84 6.36
C LEU A 22 -0.36 10.56 7.56
N ALA A 23 0.68 9.96 8.12
CA ALA A 23 1.55 10.68 9.03
C ALA A 23 2.20 11.86 8.28
N PRO A 24 2.19 13.09 8.84
CA PRO A 24 2.75 14.27 8.18
C PRO A 24 4.28 14.19 8.03
N ASP A 25 4.92 13.38 8.89
CA ASP A 25 6.35 13.10 8.89
C ASP A 25 6.59 11.67 9.36
N LEU A 26 7.79 11.38 9.85
CA LEU A 26 8.17 10.08 10.38
C LEU A 26 7.28 9.69 11.57
N ALA A 27 6.40 8.73 11.33
CA ALA A 27 5.66 8.07 12.39
C ALA A 27 6.59 7.20 13.24
N THR A 28 6.29 7.05 14.53
CA THR A 28 6.91 6.05 15.41
C THR A 28 6.58 4.64 14.93
N THR A 29 7.37 4.19 13.99
CA THR A 29 7.39 2.86 13.36
C THR A 29 8.74 2.23 13.70
N HIS A 30 8.80 0.90 13.72
CA HIS A 30 10.01 0.20 14.18
C HIS A 30 11.21 0.51 13.28
N ASP A 31 11.01 0.42 11.96
CA ASP A 31 12.08 0.57 10.96
C ASP A 31 11.88 1.76 10.01
N GLY A 32 10.85 2.59 10.22
CA GLY A 32 10.45 3.58 9.20
C GLY A 32 11.51 4.64 8.93
N GLY A 33 12.32 5.01 9.93
CA GLY A 33 13.40 5.99 9.75
C GLY A 33 14.50 5.46 8.84
N GLU A 34 14.88 4.19 9.04
CA GLU A 34 15.85 3.50 8.21
C GLU A 34 15.32 3.29 6.79
N LEU A 35 14.08 2.80 6.65
CA LEU A 35 13.43 2.58 5.36
C LEU A 35 13.25 3.89 4.56
N ALA A 36 12.87 4.97 5.23
CA ALA A 36 12.76 6.29 4.62
C ALA A 36 14.13 6.78 4.13
N THR A 37 15.15 6.63 4.97
CA THR A 37 16.53 7.02 4.61
C THR A 37 17.03 6.21 3.43
N ALA A 38 16.84 4.88 3.43
CA ALA A 38 17.20 4.01 2.32
C ALA A 38 16.48 4.42 1.03
N ALA A 39 15.17 4.63 1.07
CA ALA A 39 14.39 5.08 -0.09
C ALA A 39 14.86 6.43 -0.64
N VAL A 40 15.11 7.42 0.22
CA VAL A 40 15.54 8.76 -0.20
C VAL A 40 16.96 8.75 -0.78
N SER A 41 17.87 7.99 -0.17
CA SER A 41 19.30 7.98 -0.51
C SER A 41 19.74 6.87 -1.47
N LEU A 42 18.82 5.99 -1.91
CA LEU A 42 19.13 4.72 -2.57
C LEU A 42 20.08 3.84 -1.74
N GLY A 43 19.95 3.91 -0.41
CA GLY A 43 20.71 3.10 0.54
C GLY A 43 20.17 1.67 0.67
N VAL A 44 20.78 0.91 1.57
CA VAL A 44 20.38 -0.47 1.89
C VAL A 44 19.90 -0.49 3.33
N ALA A 45 18.65 -0.88 3.54
CA ALA A 45 18.09 -1.09 4.87
C ALA A 45 18.61 -2.41 5.49
N HIS A 46 18.29 -2.66 6.76
CA HIS A 46 18.60 -3.91 7.45
C HIS A 46 18.14 -5.13 6.62
N PRO A 47 18.80 -6.29 6.79
CA PRO A 47 18.45 -7.51 6.05
C PRO A 47 16.94 -7.81 6.09
N PRO A 48 16.29 -8.08 4.94
CA PRO A 48 16.87 -8.46 3.65
C PRO A 48 17.24 -7.30 2.70
N GLY A 49 17.19 -6.04 3.15
CA GLY A 49 17.60 -4.86 2.38
C GLY A 49 16.51 -4.20 1.53
N TYR A 50 15.35 -4.86 1.36
CA TYR A 50 14.14 -4.32 0.72
C TYR A 50 14.35 -3.56 -0.60
N PRO A 51 15.13 -4.08 -1.58
CA PRO A 51 15.57 -3.32 -2.75
C PRO A 51 14.41 -2.77 -3.60
N LEU A 52 13.34 -3.54 -3.81
CA LEU A 52 12.17 -3.07 -4.56
C LEU A 52 11.44 -1.93 -3.84
N PHE A 53 11.31 -2.02 -2.51
CA PHE A 53 10.73 -0.95 -1.71
C PHE A 53 11.58 0.31 -1.82
N THR A 54 12.91 0.18 -1.69
CA THR A 54 13.86 1.29 -1.83
C THR A 54 13.73 1.98 -3.18
N LEU A 55 13.72 1.22 -4.28
CA LEU A 55 13.63 1.79 -5.64
C LEU A 55 12.30 2.52 -5.86
N LEU A 56 11.16 1.90 -5.49
CA LEU A 56 9.85 2.52 -5.65
C LEU A 56 9.67 3.72 -4.72
N GLY A 57 10.10 3.60 -3.47
CA GLY A 57 10.11 4.71 -2.52
C GLY A 57 10.96 5.88 -3.00
N HIS A 58 12.10 5.60 -3.65
CA HIS A 58 12.94 6.63 -4.25
C HIS A 58 12.19 7.39 -5.34
N LEU A 59 11.48 6.71 -6.24
CA LEU A 59 10.67 7.38 -7.27
C LEU A 59 9.63 8.33 -6.67
N PHE A 60 8.98 7.93 -5.57
CA PHE A 60 8.06 8.81 -4.86
C PHE A 60 8.76 9.97 -4.16
N SER A 61 9.97 9.76 -3.62
CA SER A 61 10.75 10.83 -3.00
C SER A 61 11.07 11.99 -3.95
N LEU A 62 11.07 11.74 -5.27
CA LEU A 62 11.30 12.76 -6.31
C LEU A 62 10.09 13.68 -6.56
N LEU A 63 8.91 13.37 -6.03
CA LEU A 63 7.71 14.20 -6.22
C LEU A 63 7.92 15.59 -5.60
N PRO A 64 7.65 16.71 -6.29
CA PRO A 64 7.95 18.06 -5.80
C PRO A 64 6.87 18.59 -4.84
N VAL A 65 6.42 17.77 -3.88
CA VAL A 65 5.34 18.11 -2.94
C VAL A 65 5.67 17.63 -1.52
N ALA A 66 5.27 18.40 -0.51
CA ALA A 66 5.44 18.04 0.91
C ALA A 66 6.89 17.62 1.30
N SER A 67 7.05 17.00 2.48
CA SER A 67 8.35 16.51 2.97
C SER A 67 8.76 15.20 2.30
N LEU A 68 10.05 14.86 2.36
CA LEU A 68 10.58 13.61 1.78
C LEU A 68 9.90 12.38 2.38
N VAL A 69 9.75 12.33 3.70
CA VAL A 69 9.11 11.21 4.40
C VAL A 69 7.63 11.11 4.05
N TRP A 70 6.93 12.23 3.94
CA TRP A 70 5.53 12.24 3.52
C TRP A 70 5.32 11.58 2.15
N ARG A 71 6.23 11.82 1.19
CA ARG A 71 6.17 11.21 -0.14
C ARG A 71 6.31 9.68 -0.08
N VAL A 72 7.15 9.18 0.82
CA VAL A 72 7.32 7.74 1.06
C VAL A 72 6.11 7.16 1.82
N ASN A 73 5.50 7.92 2.73
CA ASN A 73 4.23 7.55 3.35
C ASN A 73 3.12 7.42 2.28
N LEU A 74 3.05 8.36 1.33
CA LEU A 74 2.11 8.30 0.20
C LEU A 74 2.30 7.03 -0.64
N PHE A 75 3.55 6.64 -0.91
CA PHE A 75 3.84 5.38 -1.58
C PHE A 75 3.25 4.19 -0.82
N CYS A 76 3.46 4.12 0.50
CA CYS A 76 2.92 3.04 1.32
C CYS A 76 1.39 3.01 1.31
N ALA A 77 0.73 4.18 1.38
CA ALA A 77 -0.73 4.27 1.30
C ALA A 77 -1.28 3.74 -0.03
N LEU A 78 -0.66 4.11 -1.15
CA LEU A 78 -1.08 3.64 -2.48
C LEU A 78 -0.83 2.13 -2.65
N ALA A 79 0.29 1.63 -2.15
CA ALA A 79 0.59 0.19 -2.16
C ALA A 79 -0.42 -0.60 -1.31
N ALA A 80 -0.73 -0.13 -0.10
CA ALA A 80 -1.74 -0.76 0.75
C ALA A 80 -3.13 -0.75 0.11
N ALA A 81 -3.55 0.38 -0.48
CA ALA A 81 -4.83 0.49 -1.19
C ALA A 81 -4.92 -0.46 -2.38
N LEU A 82 -3.81 -0.62 -3.13
CA LEU A 82 -3.70 -1.59 -4.21
C LEU A 82 -3.82 -3.02 -3.69
N GLY A 83 -3.13 -3.36 -2.60
CA GLY A 83 -3.24 -4.66 -1.94
C GLY A 83 -4.67 -4.99 -1.51
N VAL A 84 -5.36 -4.06 -0.84
CA VAL A 84 -6.77 -4.23 -0.46
C VAL A 84 -7.63 -4.53 -1.68
N THR A 85 -7.44 -3.77 -2.76
CA THR A 85 -8.22 -3.94 -3.99
C THR A 85 -7.95 -5.29 -4.65
N LEU A 86 -6.69 -5.71 -4.74
CA LEU A 86 -6.31 -6.99 -5.36
C LEU A 86 -6.83 -8.17 -4.55
N PHE A 87 -6.72 -8.14 -3.23
CA PHE A 87 -7.34 -9.17 -2.38
C PHE A 87 -8.87 -9.20 -2.53
N GLY A 88 -9.52 -8.03 -2.65
CA GLY A 88 -10.95 -7.97 -2.91
C GLY A 88 -11.34 -8.58 -4.26
N VAL A 89 -10.55 -8.36 -5.30
CA VAL A 89 -10.72 -9.02 -6.61
C VAL A 89 -10.50 -10.53 -6.49
N CYS A 90 -9.46 -10.97 -5.78
CA CYS A 90 -9.18 -12.38 -5.55
C CYS A 90 -10.32 -13.09 -4.82
N PHE A 91 -10.82 -12.52 -3.71
CA PHE A 91 -11.98 -13.06 -3.01
C PHE A 91 -13.23 -13.04 -3.89
N GLY A 92 -13.38 -11.99 -4.68
CA GLY A 92 -14.45 -11.88 -5.65
C GLY A 92 -14.46 -13.01 -6.68
N ARG A 93 -13.30 -13.46 -7.14
CA ARG A 93 -13.16 -14.62 -8.03
C ARG A 93 -13.37 -15.94 -7.30
N LEU A 94 -12.80 -16.09 -6.10
CA LEU A 94 -12.89 -17.33 -5.32
C LEU A 94 -14.34 -17.70 -4.96
N PHE A 95 -15.19 -16.70 -4.74
CA PHE A 95 -16.59 -16.88 -4.35
C PHE A 95 -17.59 -16.47 -5.45
N ASP A 96 -17.13 -16.25 -6.68
CA ASP A 96 -17.94 -15.79 -7.82
C ASP A 96 -18.83 -14.56 -7.49
N ASN A 97 -18.35 -13.68 -6.62
CA ASN A 97 -19.07 -12.51 -6.14
C ASN A 97 -18.13 -11.32 -5.90
N LEU A 98 -17.78 -10.64 -6.99
CA LEU A 98 -16.87 -9.49 -6.96
C LEU A 98 -17.31 -8.36 -6.01
N PRO A 99 -18.59 -7.92 -5.99
CA PRO A 99 -19.02 -6.90 -5.04
C PRO A 99 -18.79 -7.30 -3.57
N ALA A 100 -19.10 -8.55 -3.20
CA ALA A 100 -18.87 -9.04 -1.85
C ALA A 100 -17.38 -9.14 -1.51
N GLY A 101 -16.55 -9.61 -2.45
CA GLY A 101 -15.10 -9.67 -2.27
C GLY A 101 -14.48 -8.30 -2.05
N LEU A 102 -14.85 -7.32 -2.88
CA LEU A 102 -14.38 -5.93 -2.74
C LEU A 102 -14.86 -5.29 -1.44
N LEU A 103 -16.12 -5.50 -1.05
CA LEU A 103 -16.65 -4.98 0.21
C LEU A 103 -15.93 -5.60 1.41
N ALA A 104 -15.74 -6.92 1.42
CA ALA A 104 -15.05 -7.62 2.49
C ALA A 104 -13.60 -7.13 2.63
N ALA A 105 -12.89 -6.97 1.51
CA ALA A 105 -11.53 -6.46 1.53
C ALA A 105 -11.47 -4.98 1.96
N ALA A 106 -12.40 -4.13 1.51
CA ALA A 106 -12.47 -2.74 1.94
C ALA A 106 -12.70 -2.63 3.47
N VAL A 107 -13.65 -3.39 4.01
CA VAL A 107 -13.88 -3.46 5.47
C VAL A 107 -12.64 -3.97 6.19
N GLY A 108 -11.99 -5.02 5.67
CA GLY A 108 -10.74 -5.53 6.22
C GLY A 108 -9.60 -4.51 6.17
N GLY A 109 -9.50 -3.72 5.10
CA GLY A 109 -8.51 -2.64 4.95
C GLY A 109 -8.70 -1.51 5.96
N LEU A 110 -9.91 -1.30 6.47
CA LEU A 110 -10.19 -0.34 7.53
C LEU A 110 -9.85 -0.88 8.93
N ALA A 111 -9.44 -2.15 9.05
CA ALA A 111 -8.95 -2.68 10.32
C ALA A 111 -7.61 -2.05 10.72
N VAL A 112 -7.35 -2.00 12.03
CA VAL A 112 -6.17 -1.33 12.60
C VAL A 112 -4.85 -1.86 12.02
N ALA A 113 -4.75 -3.17 11.78
CA ALA A 113 -3.53 -3.80 11.29
C ALA A 113 -3.11 -3.27 9.89
N PRO A 114 -3.91 -3.43 8.81
CA PRO A 114 -3.56 -2.90 7.49
C PRO A 114 -3.51 -1.37 7.48
N TRP A 115 -4.38 -0.69 8.23
CA TRP A 115 -4.34 0.77 8.31
C TRP A 115 -2.99 1.28 8.82
N ARG A 116 -2.46 0.69 9.91
CA ARG A 116 -1.15 1.07 10.46
C ARG A 116 -0.01 0.88 9.46
N GLN A 117 -0.09 -0.13 8.60
CA GLN A 117 0.91 -0.35 7.55
C GLN A 117 0.77 0.64 6.39
N ALA A 118 -0.40 1.26 6.21
CA ALA A 118 -0.68 2.16 5.10
C ALA A 118 -0.26 3.62 5.37
N VAL A 119 -0.35 4.08 6.62
CA VAL A 119 -0.21 5.52 6.96
C VAL A 119 1.20 5.98 7.29
N GLY A 120 2.16 5.06 7.36
CA GLY A 120 3.57 5.33 7.64
C GLY A 120 4.50 4.53 6.72
N VAL A 121 5.80 4.83 6.76
CA VAL A 121 6.84 4.13 5.99
C VAL A 121 6.96 2.69 6.50
N GLU A 122 6.26 1.77 5.85
CA GLU A 122 6.22 0.36 6.20
C GLU A 122 6.33 -0.52 4.95
N LYS A 123 7.33 -1.42 4.94
CA LYS A 123 7.54 -2.35 3.82
C LYS A 123 6.35 -3.26 3.57
N TYR A 124 5.56 -3.55 4.60
CA TYR A 124 4.45 -4.49 4.54
C TYR A 124 3.34 -4.05 3.58
N ALA A 125 3.17 -2.74 3.36
CA ALA A 125 2.20 -2.23 2.38
C ALA A 125 2.51 -2.72 0.96
N LEU A 126 3.78 -2.66 0.55
CA LEU A 126 4.21 -3.17 -0.75
C LEU A 126 4.08 -4.69 -0.83
N HIS A 127 4.48 -5.41 0.20
CA HIS A 127 4.35 -6.88 0.23
C HIS A 127 2.90 -7.31 0.10
N PHE A 128 1.98 -6.59 0.73
CA PHE A 128 0.55 -6.84 0.63
C PHE A 128 0.04 -6.68 -0.81
N ALA A 129 0.46 -5.63 -1.52
CA ALA A 129 0.14 -5.45 -2.94
C ALA A 129 0.67 -6.60 -3.81
N LEU A 130 1.92 -7.01 -3.61
CA LEU A 130 2.55 -8.08 -4.37
C LEU A 130 1.89 -9.43 -4.12
N ALA A 131 1.54 -9.73 -2.86
CA ALA A 131 0.82 -10.94 -2.49
C ALA A 131 -0.58 -10.96 -3.14
N GLY A 132 -1.31 -9.84 -3.10
CA GLY A 132 -2.60 -9.71 -3.77
C GLY A 132 -2.50 -9.93 -5.27
N ALA A 133 -1.46 -9.37 -5.92
CA ALA A 133 -1.21 -9.56 -7.35
C ALA A 133 -0.95 -11.03 -7.69
N LEU A 134 -0.15 -11.72 -6.88
CA LEU A 134 0.12 -13.15 -7.04
C LEU A 134 -1.15 -14.00 -6.87
N CYS A 135 -1.98 -13.69 -5.86
CA CYS A 135 -3.25 -14.38 -5.65
C CYS A 135 -4.20 -14.17 -6.84
N CYS A 136 -4.28 -12.95 -7.40
CA CYS A 136 -5.04 -12.68 -8.62
C CYS A 136 -4.46 -13.33 -9.89
N TRP A 137 -3.18 -13.67 -9.90
CA TRP A 137 -2.57 -14.39 -11.02
C TRP A 137 -2.84 -15.90 -10.95
N ALA A 138 -2.89 -16.45 -9.73
CA ALA A 138 -3.13 -17.88 -9.49
C ALA A 138 -4.62 -18.29 -9.55
N ALA A 139 -5.55 -17.33 -9.45
CA ALA A 139 -7.01 -17.53 -9.44
C ALA A 139 -7.66 -17.08 -10.75
#